data_AF-A0A522FGG1-F1
#
_entry.id   AF-A0A522FGG1-F1
#
_cell.length_a   1.000
_cell.length_b   1.000
_cell.length_c   1.000
_cell.angle_alpha   90.00
_cell.angle_beta   90.00
_cell.angle_gamma   90.00
#
_symmetry.space_group_name_H-M   'P 1'
#
loop_
_entity.id
_entity.type
_entity.pdbx_description
1 polymer ?
#
loop_
_entity_poly.entity_id
_entity_poly.type
_entity_poly.pdbx_seq_one_letter_code
_entity_poly.pdbx_strand_id
1 'polypeptide(L)'
;MNVWTKSDDKALLKAIEAGESALDTAGVLQREPMLVVARASELGLFEYEDGSEEWVEVMSMALSGIPMQDVIARCSASENRMPYELLDAMRSGPDLRAEFELARGLGITVPNADCVADLTWLIAQPRSLHERIASAAKAVADRFDWLTPAVLRAELLGLTPAEGSLRWTGAKAGLSASPGSPRAARACGKGRAGSAPGTSRKSSAGRGRKPKIRNRWAYANYLKSKKKAQRSWALTS
;
A
#
# COMPACT_ATOMS: atom_id res chain seq x y z
N MET A 1 3.96 -18.27 -11.68
CA MET A 1 4.67 -19.02 -10.64
C MET A 1 4.81 -18.10 -9.42
N ASN A 2 3.92 -18.19 -8.43
CA ASN A 2 3.98 -17.35 -7.21
C ASN A 2 4.22 -18.21 -5.95
N VAL A 3 4.95 -19.33 -6.09
CA VAL A 3 5.26 -20.18 -4.94
C VAL A 3 6.46 -19.57 -4.22
N TRP A 4 6.28 -19.24 -2.94
CA TRP A 4 7.35 -18.81 -2.05
C TRP A 4 8.03 -20.03 -1.42
N THR A 5 9.35 -20.07 -1.49
CA THR A 5 10.15 -21.12 -0.86
C THR A 5 10.64 -20.65 0.51
N LYS A 6 11.03 -21.59 1.39
CA LYS A 6 11.67 -21.23 2.68
C LYS A 6 12.97 -20.44 2.49
N SER A 7 13.69 -20.67 1.39
CA SER A 7 14.88 -19.88 1.03
C SER A 7 14.50 -18.44 0.68
N ASP A 8 13.39 -18.23 -0.04
CA ASP A 8 12.90 -16.89 -0.36
C ASP A 8 12.50 -16.14 0.92
N ASP A 9 11.78 -16.80 1.84
CA ASP A 9 11.40 -16.21 3.13
C ASP A 9 12.63 -15.80 3.94
N LYS A 10 13.67 -16.64 3.97
CA LYS A 10 14.93 -16.31 4.66
C LYS A 10 15.66 -15.13 4.00
N ALA A 11 15.66 -15.07 2.67
CA ALA A 11 16.27 -13.98 1.93
C ALA A 11 15.50 -12.66 2.12
N LEU A 12 14.17 -12.71 2.12
CA LEU A 12 13.31 -11.57 2.44
C LEU A 12 13.60 -11.03 3.84
N LEU A 13 13.61 -11.88 4.87
CA LEU A 13 13.90 -11.45 6.24
C LEU A 13 15.30 -10.82 6.35
N LYS A 14 16.30 -11.41 5.69
CA LYS A 14 17.67 -10.86 5.66
C LYS A 14 17.74 -9.50 4.98
N ALA A 15 17.02 -9.29 3.88
CA ALA A 15 16.95 -8.00 3.18
C ALA A 15 16.29 -6.92 4.06
N ILE A 16 15.20 -7.27 4.76
CA ILE A 16 14.53 -6.39 5.71
C ILE A 16 15.49 -6.00 6.85
N GLU A 17 16.22 -6.96 7.43
CA GLU A 17 17.22 -6.70 8.47
C GLU A 17 18.39 -5.83 7.98
N ALA A 18 18.76 -5.94 6.71
CA ALA A 18 19.75 -5.09 6.07
C ALA A 18 19.25 -3.67 5.78
N GLY A 19 17.95 -3.41 5.96
CA GLY A 19 17.34 -2.11 5.69
C GLY A 19 17.04 -1.85 4.22
N GLU A 20 16.86 -2.90 3.42
CA GLU A 20 16.50 -2.78 2.01
C GLU A 20 15.02 -2.36 1.84
N SER A 21 14.73 -1.69 0.72
CA SER A 21 13.36 -1.34 0.33
C SER A 21 12.63 -2.54 -0.30
N ALA A 22 11.30 -2.45 -0.43
CA ALA A 22 10.53 -3.48 -1.13
C ALA A 22 10.96 -3.62 -2.59
N LEU A 23 11.34 -2.51 -3.24
CA LEU A 23 11.79 -2.48 -4.64
C LEU A 23 13.14 -3.20 -4.81
N ASP A 24 14.11 -2.92 -3.94
CA ASP A 24 15.43 -3.55 -4.00
C ASP A 24 15.33 -5.05 -3.70
N THR A 25 14.58 -5.40 -2.65
CA THR A 25 14.33 -6.79 -2.26
C THR A 25 13.65 -7.57 -3.38
N ALA A 26 12.67 -6.96 -4.04
CA ALA A 26 11.97 -7.52 -5.20
C ALA A 26 12.94 -7.82 -6.36
N GLY A 27 13.87 -6.91 -6.66
CA GLY A 27 14.90 -7.11 -7.66
C GLY A 27 15.81 -8.30 -7.36
N VAL A 28 16.24 -8.46 -6.11
CA VAL A 28 17.10 -9.58 -5.67
C VAL A 28 16.35 -10.92 -5.74
N LEU A 29 15.09 -10.94 -5.30
CA LEU A 29 14.27 -12.16 -5.29
C LEU A 29 13.63 -12.48 -6.64
N GLN A 30 13.79 -11.60 -7.64
CA GLN A 30 13.09 -11.65 -8.93
C GLN A 30 11.57 -11.77 -8.76
N ARG A 31 11.00 -10.96 -7.86
CA ARG A 31 9.57 -10.92 -7.55
C ARG A 31 8.99 -9.55 -7.81
N GLU A 32 7.67 -9.47 -7.87
CA GLU A 32 6.95 -8.20 -7.86
C GLU A 32 7.05 -7.52 -6.48
N PRO A 33 7.30 -6.19 -6.40
CA PRO A 33 7.35 -5.45 -5.14
C PRO A 33 6.11 -5.61 -4.27
N MET A 34 4.91 -5.65 -4.87
CA MET A 34 3.67 -5.87 -4.12
C MET A 34 3.62 -7.26 -3.48
N LEU A 35 4.17 -8.29 -4.14
CA LEU A 35 4.24 -9.63 -3.57
C LEU A 35 5.23 -9.69 -2.40
N VAL A 36 6.29 -8.89 -2.43
CA VAL A 36 7.23 -8.76 -1.29
C VAL A 36 6.50 -8.18 -0.07
N VAL A 37 5.73 -7.11 -0.26
CA VAL A 37 4.94 -6.47 0.82
C VAL A 37 3.86 -7.41 1.35
N ALA A 38 3.11 -8.06 0.46
CA ALA A 38 2.09 -9.04 0.85
C ALA A 38 2.72 -10.21 1.62
N ARG A 39 3.85 -10.75 1.14
CA ARG A 39 4.55 -11.84 1.81
C ARG A 39 5.06 -11.44 3.20
N ALA A 40 5.59 -10.24 3.34
CA ALA A 40 6.03 -9.72 4.64
C ALA A 40 4.86 -9.67 5.65
N SER A 41 3.65 -9.32 5.19
CA SER A 41 2.43 -9.39 6.01
C SER A 41 2.00 -10.83 6.31
N GLU A 42 2.03 -11.74 5.33
CA GLU A 42 1.74 -13.17 5.54
C GLU A 42 2.69 -13.84 6.54
N LEU A 43 3.93 -13.36 6.66
CA LEU A 43 4.90 -13.80 7.67
C LEU A 43 4.65 -13.20 9.06
N GLY A 44 3.62 -12.37 9.22
CA GLY A 44 3.22 -11.77 10.49
C GLY A 44 4.11 -10.61 10.95
N LEU A 45 4.86 -9.97 10.03
CA LEU A 45 5.69 -8.81 10.39
C LEU A 45 4.84 -7.57 10.67
N PHE A 46 3.69 -7.47 10.02
CA PHE A 46 2.66 -6.44 10.19
C PHE A 46 1.36 -6.93 9.54
N GLU A 47 0.25 -6.30 9.89
CA GLU A 47 -1.07 -6.63 9.34
C GLU A 47 -1.68 -5.37 8.73
N TYR A 48 -2.44 -5.55 7.66
CA TYR A 48 -3.31 -4.53 7.07
C TYR A 48 -4.48 -5.25 6.38
N GLU A 49 -5.61 -4.55 6.27
CA GLU A 49 -6.75 -5.02 5.49
C GLU A 49 -6.73 -4.35 4.10
N ASP A 50 -6.87 -5.13 3.03
CA ASP A 50 -6.93 -4.59 1.66
C ASP A 50 -8.06 -3.55 1.53
N GLY A 51 -7.73 -2.37 1.00
CA GLY A 51 -8.70 -1.26 0.89
C GLY A 51 -8.97 -0.50 2.20
N SER A 52 -8.19 -0.73 3.26
CA SER A 52 -8.19 0.12 4.45
C SER A 52 -7.29 1.37 4.30
N GLU A 53 -7.36 2.29 5.26
CA GLU A 53 -6.41 3.42 5.34
C GLU A 53 -4.98 2.95 5.63
N GLU A 54 -4.84 1.89 6.44
CA GLU A 54 -3.54 1.28 6.74
C GLU A 54 -2.92 0.67 5.49
N TRP A 55 -3.73 0.05 4.62
CA TRP A 55 -3.28 -0.43 3.32
C TRP A 55 -2.73 0.68 2.43
N VAL A 56 -3.41 1.83 2.37
CA VAL A 56 -2.90 3.01 1.63
C VAL A 56 -1.55 3.45 2.19
N GLU A 57 -1.42 3.54 3.51
CA GLU A 57 -0.19 3.95 4.18
C GLU A 57 0.95 2.97 3.89
N VAL A 58 0.73 1.67 4.13
CA VAL A 58 1.70 0.59 3.88
C VAL A 58 2.17 0.61 2.44
N MET A 59 1.23 0.52 1.50
CA MET A 59 1.54 0.36 0.08
C MET A 59 2.23 1.59 -0.48
N SER A 60 1.73 2.79 -0.15
CA SER A 60 2.38 4.02 -0.59
C SER A 60 3.79 4.14 -0.04
N MET A 61 4.04 3.83 1.24
CA MET A 61 5.39 3.91 1.81
C MET A 61 6.34 2.86 1.21
N ALA A 62 5.92 1.59 1.19
CA ALA A 62 6.77 0.49 0.74
C ALA A 62 7.14 0.62 -0.74
N LEU A 63 6.19 1.00 -1.59
CA LEU A 63 6.41 1.15 -3.03
C LEU A 63 7.06 2.50 -3.41
N SER A 64 7.09 3.47 -2.49
CA SER A 64 7.91 4.69 -2.65
C SER A 64 9.39 4.47 -2.27
N GLY A 65 9.79 3.22 -1.99
CA GLY A 65 11.18 2.85 -1.71
C GLY A 65 11.65 3.17 -0.28
N ILE A 66 10.74 3.36 0.67
CA ILE A 66 11.10 3.41 2.09
C ILE A 66 11.56 2.01 2.53
N PRO A 67 12.66 1.90 3.33
CA PRO A 67 13.11 0.63 3.89
C PRO A 67 11.99 -0.14 4.61
N MET A 68 11.88 -1.44 4.34
CA MET A 68 10.79 -2.26 4.88
C MET A 68 10.77 -2.29 6.41
N GLN A 69 11.93 -2.26 7.07
CA GLN A 69 12.01 -2.20 8.54
C GLN A 69 11.28 -0.98 9.13
N ASP A 70 11.31 0.15 8.43
CA ASP A 70 10.75 1.42 8.88
C ASP A 70 9.24 1.48 8.60
N VAL A 71 8.81 0.90 7.47
CA VAL A 71 7.39 0.62 7.18
C VAL A 71 6.80 -0.30 8.26
N ILE A 72 7.47 -1.42 8.55
CA ILE A 72 7.03 -2.38 9.57
C ILE A 72 6.92 -1.70 10.94
N ALA A 73 7.95 -0.96 11.36
CA ALA A 73 7.94 -0.27 12.65
C ALA A 73 6.81 0.77 12.77
N ARG A 74 6.44 1.40 11.65
CA ARG A 74 5.32 2.33 11.57
C ARG A 74 3.98 1.60 11.78
N CYS A 75 3.75 0.51 11.05
CA CYS A 75 2.50 -0.25 11.07
C CYS A 75 2.30 -1.05 12.38
N SER A 76 3.38 -1.58 12.96
CA SER A 76 3.30 -2.37 14.19
C SER A 76 3.14 -1.52 15.46
N ALA A 77 2.82 -0.23 15.34
CA ALA A 77 2.80 0.76 16.41
C ALA A 77 4.04 0.72 17.33
N SER A 78 5.22 0.46 16.75
CA SER A 78 6.46 0.32 17.52
C SER A 78 6.79 1.61 18.28
N GLU A 79 7.37 1.49 19.47
CA GLU A 79 7.97 2.63 20.19
C GLU A 79 9.05 3.34 19.36
N ASN A 80 9.60 2.64 18.35
CA ASN A 80 10.60 3.16 17.43
C ASN A 80 10.00 3.78 16.16
N ARG A 81 8.68 4.00 16.09
CA ARG A 81 8.05 4.61 14.92
C ARG A 81 8.70 5.95 14.59
N MET A 82 9.07 6.12 13.33
CA MET A 82 9.56 7.41 12.88
C MET A 82 8.39 8.36 12.62
N PRO A 83 8.58 9.68 12.84
CA PRO A 83 7.66 10.71 12.36
C PRO A 83 7.48 10.61 10.84
N TYR A 84 6.30 10.98 10.32
CA TYR A 84 6.01 10.93 8.89
C TYR A 84 6.97 11.77 8.08
N GLU A 85 7.40 12.92 8.59
CA GLU A 85 8.30 13.82 7.88
C GLU A 85 9.67 13.18 7.63
N LEU A 86 10.09 12.24 8.50
CA LEU A 86 11.31 11.46 8.29
C LEU A 86 11.09 10.34 7.28
N LEU A 87 9.93 9.68 7.33
CA LEU A 87 9.57 8.64 6.36
C LEU A 87 9.45 9.21 4.94
N ASP A 88 8.78 10.36 4.80
CA ASP A 88 8.67 11.08 3.52
C ASP A 88 10.04 11.52 2.99
N ALA A 89 10.98 11.90 3.87
CA ALA A 89 12.35 12.20 3.47
C ALA A 89 13.19 10.97 3.07
N MET A 90 12.73 9.75 3.40
CA MET A 90 13.38 8.49 3.03
C MET A 90 12.85 7.90 1.72
N ARG A 91 11.77 8.47 1.15
CA ARG A 91 11.26 8.03 -0.16
C ARG A 91 12.33 8.23 -1.24
N SER A 92 12.55 7.19 -2.02
CA SER A 92 13.40 7.20 -3.20
C SER A 92 12.59 7.19 -4.50
N GLY A 93 11.31 6.82 -4.42
CA GLY A 93 10.33 6.83 -5.52
C GLY A 93 9.25 7.92 -5.38
N PRO A 94 8.27 7.94 -6.30
CA PRO A 94 7.17 8.90 -6.27
C PRO A 94 6.26 8.71 -5.06
N ASP A 95 5.57 9.76 -4.63
CA ASP A 95 4.55 9.63 -3.59
C ASP A 95 3.26 9.05 -4.15
N LEU A 96 2.99 7.78 -3.83
CA LEU A 96 1.86 7.02 -4.36
C LEU A 96 0.57 7.12 -3.51
N ARG A 97 0.51 8.04 -2.55
CA ARG A 97 -0.66 8.17 -1.66
C ARG A 97 -1.94 8.42 -2.43
N ALA A 98 -1.91 9.29 -3.44
CA ALA A 98 -3.08 9.63 -4.22
C ALA A 98 -3.62 8.43 -5.00
N GLU A 99 -2.74 7.61 -5.58
CA GLU A 99 -3.04 6.38 -6.32
C GLU A 99 -3.78 5.38 -5.44
N PHE A 100 -3.23 5.09 -4.26
CA PHE A 100 -3.83 4.14 -3.33
C PHE A 100 -5.11 4.68 -2.69
N GLU A 101 -5.23 6.00 -2.44
CA GLU A 101 -6.49 6.61 -2.01
C GLU A 101 -7.58 6.52 -3.08
N LEU A 102 -7.24 6.74 -4.35
CA LEU A 102 -8.18 6.54 -5.46
C LEU A 102 -8.65 5.09 -5.51
N ALA A 103 -7.71 4.16 -5.40
CA ALA A 103 -8.03 2.74 -5.40
C ALA A 103 -8.93 2.36 -4.22
N ARG A 104 -8.63 2.86 -3.01
CA ARG A 104 -9.47 2.69 -1.82
C ARG A 104 -10.88 3.24 -2.03
N GLY A 105 -10.99 4.50 -2.44
CA GLY A 105 -12.27 5.20 -2.58
C GLY A 105 -13.21 4.56 -3.61
N LEU A 106 -12.66 3.83 -4.59
CA LEU A 106 -13.41 3.17 -5.66
C LEU A 106 -13.51 1.64 -5.49
N GLY A 107 -12.88 1.07 -4.46
CA GLY A 107 -12.84 -0.38 -4.26
C GLY A 107 -12.06 -1.12 -5.37
N ILE A 108 -10.99 -0.51 -5.89
CA ILE A 108 -10.15 -1.07 -6.95
C ILE A 108 -9.15 -2.05 -6.34
N THR A 109 -9.05 -3.24 -6.93
CA THR A 109 -8.02 -4.24 -6.60
C THR A 109 -6.72 -3.93 -7.35
N VAL A 110 -5.61 -3.86 -6.61
CA VAL A 110 -4.27 -3.55 -7.15
C VAL A 110 -3.35 -4.78 -6.97
N PRO A 111 -3.31 -5.71 -7.94
CA PRO A 111 -2.56 -6.97 -7.79
C PRO A 111 -1.06 -6.87 -8.07
N ASN A 112 -0.59 -5.87 -8.81
CA ASN A 112 0.80 -5.75 -9.25
C ASN A 112 1.22 -4.29 -9.51
N ALA A 113 2.52 -4.08 -9.75
CA ALA A 113 3.08 -2.75 -9.95
C ALA A 113 2.55 -2.07 -11.23
N ASP A 114 2.22 -2.83 -12.28
CA ASP A 114 1.62 -2.27 -13.51
C ASP A 114 0.28 -1.57 -13.23
N CYS A 115 -0.51 -2.11 -12.30
CA CYS A 115 -1.75 -1.48 -11.87
C CYS A 115 -1.53 -0.11 -11.21
N VAL A 116 -0.36 0.13 -10.60
CA VAL A 116 0.00 1.45 -10.05
C VAL A 116 0.19 2.46 -11.18
N ALA A 117 0.83 2.07 -12.29
CA ALA A 117 0.99 2.95 -13.45
C ALA A 117 -0.36 3.36 -14.07
N ASP A 118 -1.33 2.44 -14.09
CA ASP A 118 -2.70 2.74 -14.52
C ASP A 118 -3.43 3.67 -13.53
N LEU A 119 -3.20 3.54 -12.22
CA LEU A 119 -3.73 4.49 -11.22
C LEU A 119 -3.13 5.89 -11.40
N THR A 120 -1.82 5.98 -11.62
CA THR A 120 -1.16 7.26 -11.93
C THR A 120 -1.75 7.87 -13.20
N TRP A 121 -2.03 7.07 -14.23
CA TRP A 121 -2.72 7.55 -15.44
C TRP A 121 -4.12 8.07 -15.12
N LEU A 122 -4.91 7.36 -14.31
CA LEU A 122 -6.27 7.78 -13.91
C LEU A 122 -6.25 9.13 -13.17
N ILE A 123 -5.27 9.35 -12.29
CA ILE A 123 -5.12 10.61 -11.56
C ILE A 123 -4.72 11.75 -12.48
N ALA A 124 -3.87 11.49 -13.48
CA ALA A 124 -3.41 12.50 -14.43
C ALA A 124 -4.49 12.95 -15.44
N GLN A 125 -5.68 12.36 -15.42
CA GLN A 125 -6.74 12.70 -16.37
C GLN A 125 -7.31 14.12 -16.18
N PRO A 126 -7.80 14.76 -17.26
CA PRO A 126 -8.49 16.04 -17.16
C PRO A 126 -9.80 15.90 -16.36
N ARG A 127 -10.27 17.02 -15.81
CA ARG A 127 -11.47 17.09 -14.96
C ARG A 127 -12.72 16.46 -15.58
N SER A 128 -12.90 16.60 -16.90
CA SER A 128 -14.03 16.01 -17.63
C SER A 128 -14.04 14.48 -17.59
N LEU A 129 -12.88 13.84 -17.50
CA LEU A 129 -12.77 12.40 -17.30
C LEU A 129 -12.84 12.04 -15.81
N HIS A 130 -12.27 12.84 -14.91
CA HIS A 130 -12.41 12.62 -13.45
C HIS A 130 -13.86 12.53 -12.99
N GLU A 131 -14.72 13.42 -13.50
CA GLU A 131 -16.16 13.40 -13.19
C GLU A 131 -16.85 12.10 -13.64
N ARG A 132 -16.25 11.35 -14.58
CA ARG A 132 -16.74 10.06 -15.09
C ARG A 132 -16.13 8.85 -14.38
N ILE A 133 -15.06 9.02 -13.61
CA ILE A 133 -14.34 7.89 -12.99
C ILE A 133 -15.26 7.09 -12.07
N ALA A 134 -16.00 7.75 -11.18
CA ALA A 134 -16.86 7.06 -10.22
C ALA A 134 -18.01 6.30 -10.90
N SER A 135 -18.60 6.87 -11.95
CA SER A 135 -19.67 6.19 -12.72
C SER A 135 -19.13 5.03 -13.55
N ALA A 136 -17.95 5.18 -14.17
CA ALA A 136 -17.27 4.10 -14.88
C ALA A 136 -16.88 2.95 -13.94
N ALA A 137 -16.32 3.27 -12.76
CA ALA A 137 -15.98 2.29 -11.74
C ALA A 137 -17.22 1.49 -11.31
N LYS A 138 -18.35 2.17 -11.09
CA LYS A 138 -19.62 1.52 -10.79
C LYS A 138 -20.09 0.62 -11.94
N ALA A 139 -20.05 1.10 -13.19
CA ALA A 139 -20.46 0.32 -14.36
C ALA A 139 -19.59 -0.94 -14.56
N VAL A 140 -18.29 -0.86 -14.24
CA VAL A 140 -17.40 -2.03 -14.23
C VAL A 140 -17.73 -2.96 -13.08
N ALA A 141 -17.90 -2.44 -11.86
CA ALA A 141 -18.24 -3.25 -10.68
C ALA A 141 -19.61 -3.96 -10.80
N ASP A 142 -20.57 -3.37 -11.52
CA ASP A 142 -21.87 -4.00 -11.80
C ASP A 142 -21.75 -5.17 -12.82
N ARG A 143 -20.69 -5.18 -13.65
CA ARG A 143 -20.46 -6.19 -14.71
C ARG A 143 -19.42 -7.25 -14.36
N PHE A 144 -18.43 -6.91 -13.54
CA PHE A 144 -17.27 -7.74 -13.24
C PHE A 144 -17.14 -7.94 -11.73
N ASP A 145 -16.71 -9.14 -11.34
CA ASP A 145 -16.47 -9.46 -9.93
C ASP A 145 -15.34 -8.59 -9.36
N TRP A 146 -14.33 -8.25 -10.17
CA TRP A 146 -13.15 -7.48 -9.76
C TRP A 146 -12.96 -6.23 -10.63
N LEU A 147 -12.78 -5.08 -9.96
CA LEU A 147 -12.43 -3.81 -10.57
C LEU A 147 -10.91 -3.63 -10.48
N THR A 148 -10.21 -3.70 -11.61
CA THR A 148 -8.77 -3.36 -11.68
C THR A 148 -8.57 -2.02 -12.39
N PRO A 149 -7.44 -1.32 -12.16
CA PRO A 149 -7.16 -0.04 -12.82
C PRO A 149 -7.19 -0.14 -14.35
N ALA A 150 -6.65 -1.23 -14.92
CA ALA A 150 -6.64 -1.46 -16.36
C ALA A 150 -8.05 -1.57 -16.95
N VAL A 151 -8.97 -2.26 -16.26
CA VAL A 151 -10.36 -2.40 -16.72
C VAL A 151 -11.10 -1.07 -16.61
N LEU A 152 -10.88 -0.31 -15.53
CA LEU A 152 -11.45 1.03 -15.39
C LEU A 152 -10.94 1.99 -16.47
N ARG A 153 -9.63 1.93 -16.79
CA ARG A 153 -9.02 2.68 -17.87
C ARG A 153 -9.62 2.32 -19.22
N ALA A 154 -9.80 1.03 -19.52
CA ALA A 154 -10.46 0.57 -20.74
C ALA A 154 -11.91 1.09 -20.83
N GLU A 155 -12.65 1.12 -19.72
CA GLU A 155 -14.01 1.66 -19.68
C GLU A 155 -14.07 3.15 -19.98
N LEU A 156 -13.18 3.94 -19.39
CA LEU A 156 -13.14 5.38 -19.63
C LEU A 156 -12.82 5.71 -21.09
N LEU A 157 -12.02 4.86 -21.73
CA LEU A 157 -11.65 4.97 -23.15
C LEU A 157 -12.70 4.37 -24.10
N GLY A 158 -13.78 3.77 -23.57
CA GLY A 158 -14.82 3.13 -24.39
C GLY A 158 -14.34 1.87 -25.11
N LEU A 159 -13.30 1.21 -24.58
CA LEU A 159 -12.70 0.01 -25.14
C LEU A 159 -13.29 -1.29 -24.56
N THR A 160 -14.12 -1.19 -23.53
CA THR A 160 -14.73 -2.36 -22.90
C THR A 160 -15.83 -2.95 -23.79
N PRO A 161 -15.82 -4.26 -24.05
CA PRO A 161 -16.87 -4.90 -24.83
C PRO A 161 -18.25 -4.72 -24.16
N ALA A 162 -19.30 -4.56 -24.98
CA ALA A 162 -20.67 -4.54 -24.50
C ALA A 162 -21.04 -5.85 -23.77
N GLU A 163 -21.98 -5.74 -22.83
CA GLU A 163 -22.37 -6.67 -21.73
C GLU A 163 -22.52 -8.17 -22.07
N GLY A 164 -22.46 -8.58 -23.33
CA GLY A 164 -22.64 -9.97 -23.76
C GLY A 164 -21.39 -10.76 -24.10
N SER A 165 -20.19 -10.17 -24.17
CA SER A 165 -19.07 -10.83 -24.89
C SER A 165 -17.90 -11.37 -24.08
N LEU A 166 -17.58 -10.91 -22.86
CA LEU A 166 -16.37 -11.39 -22.16
C LEU A 166 -16.52 -11.42 -20.64
N ARG A 167 -16.59 -12.63 -20.07
CA ARG A 167 -16.10 -12.87 -18.70
C ARG A 167 -14.59 -12.68 -18.78
N TRP A 168 -14.09 -11.52 -18.33
CA TRP A 168 -12.67 -11.39 -18.03
C TRP A 168 -12.39 -12.31 -16.85
N THR A 169 -12.01 -13.55 -17.12
CA THR A 169 -11.51 -14.47 -16.11
C THR A 169 -10.16 -13.93 -15.67
N GLY A 170 -10.17 -13.06 -14.66
CA GLY A 170 -8.98 -12.73 -13.91
C GLY A 170 -8.39 -14.05 -13.42
N ALA A 171 -7.33 -14.50 -14.09
CA ALA A 171 -6.57 -15.65 -13.66
C ALA A 171 -6.16 -15.39 -12.21
N LYS A 172 -6.42 -16.35 -11.32
CA LYS A 172 -5.89 -16.38 -9.96
C LYS A 172 -4.35 -16.31 -10.03
N ALA A 173 -3.79 -15.11 -10.12
CA ALA A 173 -2.37 -14.87 -10.02
C ALA A 173 -1.99 -14.84 -8.54
N GLY A 174 -2.12 -15.99 -7.87
CA GLY A 174 -1.29 -16.38 -6.74
C GLY A 174 -1.16 -15.43 -5.54
N LEU A 175 -2.20 -14.67 -5.18
CA LEU A 175 -2.40 -14.29 -3.79
C LEU A 175 -3.22 -15.40 -3.14
N SER A 176 -2.76 -15.88 -2.00
CA SER A 176 -3.35 -17.02 -1.30
C SER A 176 -4.85 -16.80 -1.11
N ALA A 177 -5.63 -17.64 -1.78
CA ALA A 177 -7.07 -17.67 -1.61
C ALA A 177 -7.35 -18.22 -0.21
N SER A 178 -7.50 -17.35 0.78
CA SER A 178 -8.35 -17.66 1.93
C SER A 178 -9.79 -17.77 1.40
N PRO A 179 -10.44 -18.94 1.54
CA PRO A 179 -11.81 -19.12 1.07
C PRO A 179 -12.75 -18.39 2.05
N GLY A 180 -13.06 -17.14 1.74
CA GLY A 180 -13.85 -16.30 2.63
C GLY A 180 -14.24 -14.96 2.05
N SER A 181 -14.77 -14.92 0.81
CA SER A 181 -15.67 -13.82 0.45
C SER A 181 -16.73 -14.26 -0.55
N PRO A 182 -17.81 -14.89 -0.09
CA PRO A 182 -19.09 -14.78 -0.75
C PRO A 182 -19.86 -13.59 -0.15
N ARG A 183 -19.99 -12.52 -0.94
CA ARG A 183 -21.22 -11.73 -1.07
C ARG A 183 -21.96 -11.44 0.27
N ALA A 184 -21.50 -10.43 1.02
CA ALA A 184 -22.26 -9.89 2.16
C ALA A 184 -22.18 -8.35 2.23
N ALA A 185 -22.53 -7.66 1.15
CA ALA A 185 -22.75 -6.21 1.16
C ALA A 185 -24.16 -5.89 0.60
N ARG A 186 -25.18 -6.53 1.17
CA ARG A 186 -26.58 -6.08 1.09
C ARG A 186 -27.31 -6.43 2.38
N ALA A 187 -27.16 -5.59 3.41
CA ALA A 187 -28.17 -5.41 4.45
C ALA A 187 -27.81 -4.22 5.35
N CYS A 188 -28.44 -3.08 5.09
CA CYS A 188 -28.64 -2.08 6.14
C CYS A 188 -29.71 -2.60 7.12
N GLY A 189 -29.41 -2.55 8.43
CA GLY A 189 -30.37 -2.40 9.51
C GLY A 189 -31.03 -3.66 10.09
N LYS A 190 -30.54 -4.11 11.26
CA LYS A 190 -31.28 -4.15 12.55
C LYS A 190 -30.57 -5.05 13.58
N GLY A 191 -30.12 -4.41 14.67
CA GLY A 191 -30.37 -4.80 16.07
C GLY A 191 -29.86 -6.13 16.65
N ARG A 192 -29.02 -5.96 17.70
CA ARG A 192 -28.80 -6.82 18.89
C ARG A 192 -28.15 -8.19 18.65
N ALA A 193 -27.39 -8.78 19.57
CA ALA A 193 -26.66 -8.43 20.79
C ALA A 193 -26.06 -9.78 21.28
N GLY A 194 -24.82 -9.80 21.77
CA GLY A 194 -24.30 -11.00 22.44
C GLY A 194 -22.77 -11.09 22.51
N SER A 195 -22.19 -10.43 23.54
CA SER A 195 -21.09 -10.86 24.43
C SER A 195 -19.84 -11.54 23.83
N ALA A 196 -18.57 -11.25 24.14
CA ALA A 196 -17.80 -10.33 25.02
C ALA A 196 -16.29 -10.70 24.82
N PRO A 197 -15.29 -10.09 25.49
CA PRO A 197 -14.99 -8.68 25.73
C PRO A 197 -13.67 -8.25 25.04
N GLY A 198 -13.69 -7.11 24.34
CA GLY A 198 -12.48 -6.44 23.88
C GLY A 198 -11.75 -5.80 25.06
N THR A 199 -10.47 -6.15 25.25
CA THR A 199 -9.59 -5.37 26.13
C THR A 199 -9.24 -4.08 25.42
N SER A 200 -9.87 -3.00 25.87
CA SER A 200 -9.50 -1.63 25.58
C SER A 200 -8.08 -1.39 26.08
N ARG A 201 -7.12 -1.14 25.18
CA ARG A 201 -5.84 -0.56 25.58
C ARG A 201 -5.93 0.96 25.54
N LYS A 202 -6.12 1.48 26.74
CA LYS A 202 -5.94 2.88 27.14
C LYS A 202 -4.61 3.43 26.61
N SER A 203 -4.71 4.58 25.97
CA SER A 203 -3.67 5.57 25.79
C SER A 203 -3.17 6.02 27.17
N SER A 204 -1.96 5.62 27.54
CA SER A 204 -1.18 6.31 28.56
C SER A 204 -0.02 7.02 27.87
N ALA A 205 -0.11 8.35 27.87
CA ALA A 205 0.97 9.24 27.45
C ALA A 205 2.19 9.02 28.38
N GLY A 206 3.12 8.18 27.94
CA GLY A 206 4.42 7.99 28.57
C GLY A 206 5.32 9.19 28.29
N ARG A 207 5.70 9.89 29.36
CA ARG A 207 6.58 11.06 29.36
C ARG A 207 7.92 10.75 28.66
N GLY A 208 8.25 11.58 27.67
CA GLY A 208 9.61 12.06 27.38
C GLY A 208 10.75 11.04 27.38
N ARG A 209 10.76 10.11 26.41
CA ARG A 209 12.02 9.51 25.95
C ARG A 209 12.19 9.80 24.47
N LYS A 210 13.34 10.39 24.11
CA LYS A 210 13.70 10.65 22.72
C LYS A 210 13.67 9.32 21.96
N PRO A 211 13.03 9.23 20.78
CA PRO A 211 12.99 8.01 20.00
C PRO A 211 14.43 7.53 19.76
N LYS A 212 14.71 6.27 20.13
CA LYS A 212 15.99 5.62 19.83
C LYS A 212 15.98 5.30 18.35
N ILE A 213 16.44 6.24 17.54
CA ILE A 213 16.60 6.03 16.10
C ILE A 213 17.67 4.94 15.93
N ARG A 214 17.23 3.71 15.65
CA ARG A 214 18.09 2.53 15.46
C ARG A 214 19.06 2.76 14.30
N ASN A 215 18.65 3.53 13.31
CA ASN A 215 19.46 3.86 12.16
C ASN A 215 20.19 5.21 12.34
N ARG A 216 21.17 5.24 13.25
CA ARG A 216 22.00 6.42 13.53
C ARG A 216 22.62 7.01 12.26
N TRP A 217 22.87 6.18 11.24
CA TRP A 217 23.40 6.61 9.95
C TRP A 217 22.35 7.37 9.11
N ALA A 218 21.12 6.88 9.01
CA ALA A 218 20.01 7.58 8.35
C ALA A 218 19.71 8.93 9.04
N TYR A 219 19.71 8.96 10.38
CA TYR A 219 19.54 10.21 11.13
C TYR A 219 20.70 11.19 10.93
N ALA A 220 21.94 10.69 10.88
CA ALA A 220 23.10 11.52 10.60
C ALA A 220 23.08 12.11 9.18
N ASN A 221 22.65 11.34 8.19
CA ASN A 221 22.47 11.84 6.82
C ASN A 221 21.32 12.85 6.72
N TYR A 222 20.20 12.61 7.41
CA TYR A 222 19.12 13.58 7.55
C TYR A 222 19.59 14.90 8.15
N LEU A 223 20.31 14.88 9.28
CA LEU A 223 20.85 16.09 9.91
C LEU A 223 21.86 16.83 9.02
N LYS A 224 22.65 16.10 8.23
CA LYS A 224 23.58 16.69 7.25
C LYS A 224 22.82 17.37 6.11
N SER A 225 21.79 16.71 5.56
CA SER A 225 20.95 17.25 4.49
C SER A 225 20.19 18.50 4.95
N LYS A 226 19.61 18.47 6.17
CA LYS A 226 18.90 19.62 6.76
C LYS A 226 19.79 20.84 6.97
N LYS A 227 21.02 20.64 7.48
CA LYS A 227 22.00 21.73 7.62
C LYS A 227 22.43 22.31 6.27
N LYS A 228 22.51 21.48 5.23
CA LYS A 228 22.83 21.91 3.85
C LYS A 228 21.69 22.77 3.27
N ALA A 229 20.44 22.33 3.44
CA ALA A 229 19.25 23.06 3.00
C ALA A 229 19.05 24.40 3.72
N GLN A 230 19.31 24.46 5.03
CA GLN A 230 19.26 25.71 5.81
C GLN A 230 20.36 26.70 5.39
N ARG A 231 21.55 26.20 5.04
CA ARG A 231 22.65 27.04 4.53
C ARG A 231 22.39 27.57 3.12
N SER A 232 21.76 26.78 2.25
CA SER A 232 21.38 27.26 0.91
C SER A 232 20.31 28.35 0.99
N TRP A 233 19.35 28.25 1.91
CA TRP A 233 18.36 29.30 2.13
C TRP A 233 18.96 30.61 2.67
N ALA A 234 19.93 30.53 3.58
CA ALA A 234 20.60 31.70 4.14
C ALA A 234 21.59 32.40 3.18
N LEU A 235 21.88 31.80 2.02
CA LEU A 235 22.73 32.39 0.96
C LEU A 235 21.90 32.96 -0.20
N THR A 236 20.58 32.77 -0.18
CA THR A 236 19.63 33.27 -1.18
C THR A 236 18.63 34.27 -0.59
N SER A 237 18.88 34.78 0.61
CA SER A 237 18.16 35.87 1.27
C SER A 237 19.16 36.93 1.70
#